data_AF-A0AAV3U9Q0-F1
#
_entry.id   AF-A0AAV3U9Q0-F1
#
_cell.length_a   1.000
_cell.length_b   1.000
_cell.length_c   1.000
_cell.angle_alpha   90.00
_cell.angle_beta   90.00
_cell.angle_gamma   90.00
#
_symmetry.space_group_name_H-M   'P 1'
#
loop_
_entity.id
_entity.type
_entity.pdbx_description
1 polymer ?
#
loop_
_entity_poly.entity_id
_entity_poly.type
_entity_poly.pdbx_seq_one_letter_code
_entity_poly.pdbx_strand_id
1 'polypeptide(L)'
;MIYLVASQPESIDSFIAYIGESGGEAISLGYIMLAAGVCLALIVQIAEQIDYLRFMPPRTKENKKTWWTAVICAGPGWVVLGAIKQITGLFIAVYLIAKFAPEDIKLASEPVHQFLGVYEQMMPGWLAMTLAVILVVISQIKINVTNAYCGSLAWTNSYTRVTKHHPGRMVFVIFNLATALLLMELSMFEFLNNILGFYANCGIAWIVTVATDIAVNKYVLKISPKVPEYRRGMLYAVNPVGFTSVVLSAGISILVFFGAAGEWLQPYSPLVAVVVAFVVTPAMAVATKGGYYLRRDSDGIDLPMFDEHGNPSGEMMTCNVCGEEYECPDMIATPTVTSAAVCSLCISTDSSGEHVLPATEA
;
A
#
# COMPACT_ATOMS: atom_id res chain seq x y z
N MET A 1 26.23 -4.89 -9.99
CA MET A 1 25.93 -4.92 -11.44
C MET A 1 27.06 -4.32 -12.27
N ILE A 2 27.33 -3.01 -12.20
CA ILE A 2 28.38 -2.36 -13.02
C ILE A 2 29.73 -3.08 -12.91
N TYR A 3 30.17 -3.39 -11.69
CA TYR A 3 31.40 -4.15 -11.48
C TYR A 3 31.39 -5.53 -12.15
N LEU A 4 30.30 -6.30 -12.01
CA LEU A 4 30.17 -7.64 -12.60
C LEU A 4 30.19 -7.60 -14.12
N VAL A 5 29.50 -6.63 -14.72
CA VAL A 5 29.51 -6.42 -16.18
C VAL A 5 30.91 -6.03 -16.66
N ALA A 6 31.62 -5.19 -15.90
CA ALA A 6 32.97 -4.77 -16.24
C ALA A 6 34.01 -5.89 -16.07
N SER A 7 33.85 -6.76 -15.07
CA SER A 7 34.80 -7.85 -14.79
C SER A 7 34.50 -9.13 -15.58
N GLN A 8 33.23 -9.38 -15.92
CA GLN A 8 32.77 -10.57 -16.62
C GLN A 8 31.69 -10.22 -17.65
N PRO A 9 32.06 -9.69 -18.84
CA PRO A 9 31.10 -9.25 -19.85
C PRO A 9 30.15 -10.36 -20.34
N GLU A 10 30.63 -11.60 -20.38
CA GLU A 10 29.86 -12.80 -20.78
C GLU A 10 28.62 -13.06 -19.89
N SER A 11 28.58 -12.48 -18.69
CA SER A 11 27.41 -12.55 -17.80
C SER A 11 26.15 -11.92 -18.42
N ILE A 12 26.30 -10.97 -19.35
CA ILE A 12 25.17 -10.39 -20.11
C ILE A 12 24.59 -11.43 -21.07
N ASP A 13 25.44 -12.15 -21.79
CA ASP A 13 25.00 -13.16 -22.76
C ASP A 13 24.29 -14.31 -22.04
N SER A 14 24.84 -14.78 -20.93
CA SER A 14 24.20 -15.78 -20.06
C SER A 14 22.86 -15.31 -19.51
N PHE A 15 22.73 -14.02 -19.18
CA PHE A 15 21.47 -13.44 -18.71
C PHE A 15 20.40 -13.41 -19.80
N ILE A 16 20.77 -12.98 -21.01
CA ILE A 16 19.84 -12.91 -22.16
C ILE A 16 19.46 -14.31 -22.65
N ALA A 17 20.41 -15.25 -22.62
CA ALA A 17 20.22 -16.63 -23.06
C ALA A 17 19.52 -17.52 -22.02
N TYR A 18 19.19 -17.02 -20.83
CA TYR A 18 18.55 -17.83 -19.79
C TYR A 18 17.07 -18.09 -20.10
N ILE A 19 16.74 -19.35 -20.44
CA ILE A 19 15.38 -19.78 -20.84
C ILE A 19 14.55 -20.28 -19.63
N GLY A 20 15.18 -20.46 -18.46
CA GLY A 20 14.53 -20.99 -17.25
C GLY A 20 14.43 -22.52 -17.22
N GLU A 21 13.89 -23.06 -16.12
CA GLU A 21 13.86 -24.51 -15.83
C GLU A 21 12.97 -25.32 -16.79
N SER A 22 11.97 -24.69 -17.39
CA SER A 22 11.01 -25.36 -18.29
C SER A 22 11.53 -25.53 -19.72
N GLY A 23 12.68 -24.93 -20.08
CA GLY A 23 13.33 -25.10 -21.39
C GLY A 23 12.48 -24.68 -22.61
N GLY A 24 11.37 -23.97 -22.42
CA GLY A 24 10.43 -23.63 -23.49
C GLY A 24 10.93 -22.46 -24.33
N GLU A 25 11.04 -22.66 -25.65
CA GLU A 25 11.51 -21.63 -26.61
C GLU A 25 10.57 -20.43 -26.78
N ALA A 26 9.33 -20.48 -26.26
CA ALA A 26 8.32 -19.44 -26.49
C ALA A 26 7.97 -18.63 -25.23
N ILE A 27 8.00 -17.32 -25.36
CA ILE A 27 7.49 -16.38 -24.36
C ILE A 27 6.00 -16.64 -24.13
N SER A 28 5.63 -17.18 -22.96
CA SER A 28 4.23 -17.38 -22.57
C SER A 28 3.70 -16.17 -21.81
N LEU A 29 2.57 -15.63 -22.28
CA LEU A 29 1.86 -14.56 -21.58
C LEU A 29 1.43 -15.00 -20.16
N GLY A 30 1.13 -16.30 -19.97
CA GLY A 30 0.79 -16.86 -18.66
C GLY A 30 1.95 -16.74 -17.66
N TYR A 31 3.18 -17.08 -18.08
CA TYR A 31 4.37 -16.93 -17.23
C TYR A 31 4.69 -15.47 -16.94
N ILE A 32 4.52 -14.58 -17.92
CA ILE A 32 4.65 -13.13 -17.70
C ILE A 32 3.66 -12.67 -16.64
N MET A 33 2.41 -13.11 -16.72
CA MET A 33 1.37 -12.70 -15.76
C MET A 33 1.61 -13.27 -14.36
N LEU A 34 2.08 -14.51 -14.24
CA LEU A 34 2.48 -15.08 -12.95
C LEU A 34 3.65 -14.32 -12.32
N ALA A 35 4.68 -13.99 -13.11
CA ALA A 35 5.81 -13.17 -12.67
C ALA A 35 5.35 -11.75 -12.28
N ALA A 36 4.48 -11.14 -13.09
CA ALA A 36 3.89 -9.85 -12.79
C ALA A 36 3.06 -9.87 -11.51
N GLY A 37 2.37 -10.98 -11.20
CA GLY A 37 1.62 -11.16 -9.96
C GLY A 37 2.46 -10.90 -8.70
N VAL A 38 3.72 -11.35 -8.69
CA VAL A 38 4.66 -11.09 -7.59
C VAL A 38 4.96 -9.59 -7.47
N CYS A 39 5.22 -8.91 -8.60
CA CYS A 39 5.45 -7.46 -8.59
C CYS A 39 4.19 -6.68 -8.18
N LEU A 40 3.01 -7.11 -8.64
CA LEU A 40 1.73 -6.49 -8.31
C LEU A 40 1.35 -6.69 -6.83
N ALA A 41 1.81 -7.76 -6.17
CA ALA A 41 1.65 -7.93 -4.74
C ALA A 41 2.28 -6.77 -3.95
N LEU A 42 3.37 -6.19 -4.46
CA LEU A 42 4.06 -5.06 -3.82
C LEU A 42 3.33 -3.73 -4.00
N ILE A 43 2.26 -3.66 -4.81
CA ILE A 43 1.56 -2.41 -5.10
C ILE A 43 0.95 -1.77 -3.84
N VAL A 44 0.63 -2.58 -2.82
CA VAL A 44 0.05 -2.11 -1.55
C VAL A 44 1.03 -1.21 -0.78
N GLN A 45 2.33 -1.30 -1.05
CA GLN A 45 3.35 -0.40 -0.48
C GLN A 45 3.12 1.07 -0.87
N ILE A 46 2.30 1.36 -1.88
CA ILE A 46 1.89 2.73 -2.19
C ILE A 46 1.21 3.41 -0.99
N ALA A 47 0.52 2.65 -0.14
CA ALA A 47 -0.12 3.16 1.07
C ALA A 47 0.92 3.72 2.06
N GLU A 48 2.04 3.01 2.23
CA GLU A 48 3.16 3.45 3.05
C GLU A 48 3.80 4.72 2.48
N GLN A 49 4.04 4.76 1.16
CA GLN A 49 4.64 5.93 0.53
C GLN A 49 3.78 7.18 0.73
N ILE A 50 2.47 7.06 0.57
CA ILE A 50 1.52 8.15 0.83
C ILE A 50 1.60 8.61 2.30
N ASP A 51 1.79 7.69 3.24
CA ASP A 51 1.91 8.01 4.66
C ASP A 51 3.16 8.84 4.98
N TYR A 52 4.26 8.67 4.23
CA TYR A 52 5.41 9.56 4.34
C TYR A 52 5.16 10.92 3.70
N LEU A 53 4.47 10.95 2.55
CA LEU A 53 4.16 12.18 1.84
C LEU A 53 3.26 13.13 2.65
N ARG A 54 2.47 12.61 3.61
CA ARG A 54 1.64 13.44 4.49
C ARG A 54 2.43 14.35 5.42
N PHE A 55 3.69 14.03 5.71
CA PHE A 55 4.57 14.83 6.58
C PHE A 55 5.31 15.93 5.81
N MET A 56 5.08 16.05 4.50
CA MET A 56 5.64 17.16 3.74
C MET A 56 5.02 18.49 4.18
N PRO A 57 5.80 19.58 4.17
CA PRO A 57 5.26 20.90 4.46
C PRO A 57 4.18 21.32 3.44
N PRO A 58 3.26 22.21 3.85
CA PRO A 58 2.29 22.82 2.96
C PRO A 58 2.94 23.40 1.70
N ARG A 59 2.26 23.30 0.56
CA ARG A 59 2.79 23.75 -0.71
C ARG A 59 2.55 25.25 -0.86
N THR A 60 3.63 26.01 -0.98
CA THR A 60 3.62 27.47 -1.22
C THR A 60 4.20 27.79 -2.60
N LYS A 61 4.07 29.04 -3.04
CA LYS A 61 4.68 29.50 -4.30
C LYS A 61 6.20 29.38 -4.29
N GLU A 62 6.83 29.55 -3.12
CA GLU A 62 8.28 29.51 -2.93
C GLU A 62 8.83 28.08 -2.97
N ASN A 63 8.16 27.13 -2.32
CA ASN A 63 8.65 25.75 -2.22
C ASN A 63 8.17 24.82 -3.34
N LYS A 64 7.29 25.29 -4.25
CA LYS A 64 6.61 24.46 -5.26
C LYS A 64 7.53 23.52 -6.05
N LYS A 65 8.71 24.00 -6.48
CA LYS A 65 9.67 23.17 -7.25
C LYS A 65 10.23 22.04 -6.39
N THR A 66 10.74 22.38 -5.21
CA THR A 66 11.28 21.41 -4.25
C THR A 66 10.21 20.41 -3.81
N TRP A 67 8.98 20.87 -3.59
CA TRP A 67 7.83 20.04 -3.23
C TRP A 67 7.54 18.99 -4.31
N TRP A 68 7.43 19.39 -5.57
CA TRP A 68 7.18 18.44 -6.67
C TRP A 68 8.35 17.48 -6.90
N THR A 69 9.59 17.95 -6.80
CA THR A 69 10.77 17.07 -6.87
C THR A 69 10.72 16.02 -5.76
N ALA A 70 10.41 16.42 -4.52
CA ALA A 70 10.27 15.49 -3.40
C ALA A 70 9.14 14.47 -3.62
N VAL A 71 7.96 14.92 -4.08
CA VAL A 71 6.84 14.04 -4.40
C VAL A 71 7.21 13.02 -5.48
N ILE A 72 7.83 13.46 -6.58
CA ILE A 72 8.19 12.55 -7.67
C ILE A 72 9.25 11.56 -7.19
N CYS A 73 10.29 12.00 -6.49
CA CYS A 73 11.35 11.13 -6.01
C CYS A 73 10.89 10.13 -4.94
N ALA A 74 9.98 10.53 -4.03
CA ALA A 74 9.53 9.68 -2.92
C ALA A 74 8.24 8.89 -3.23
N GLY A 75 7.42 9.35 -4.18
CA GLY A 75 6.20 8.69 -4.62
C GLY A 75 6.37 7.98 -5.97
N PRO A 76 5.73 8.45 -7.06
CA PRO A 76 5.61 7.69 -8.31
C PRO A 76 6.94 7.41 -9.02
N GLY A 77 7.96 8.27 -8.88
CA GLY A 77 9.28 8.07 -9.49
C GLY A 77 10.05 6.90 -8.89
N TRP A 78 9.67 6.42 -7.71
CA TRP A 78 10.29 5.26 -7.06
C TRP A 78 10.16 3.98 -7.90
N VAL A 79 9.18 3.90 -8.80
CA VAL A 79 9.01 2.77 -9.73
C VAL A 79 10.27 2.50 -10.56
N VAL A 80 11.01 3.55 -10.94
CA VAL A 80 12.24 3.41 -11.73
C VAL A 80 13.34 2.73 -10.91
N LEU A 81 13.51 3.16 -9.65
CA LEU A 81 14.46 2.53 -8.73
C LEU A 81 14.05 1.08 -8.42
N GLY A 82 12.76 0.83 -8.25
CA GLY A 82 12.21 -0.52 -8.09
C GLY A 82 12.51 -1.42 -9.29
N ALA A 83 12.30 -0.94 -10.51
CA ALA A 83 12.60 -1.68 -11.74
C ALA A 83 14.10 -1.98 -11.87
N ILE A 84 14.96 -0.99 -11.63
CA ILE A 84 16.43 -1.17 -11.65
C ILE A 84 16.86 -2.22 -10.61
N LYS A 85 16.29 -2.15 -9.40
CA LYS A 85 16.56 -3.13 -8.32
C LYS A 85 16.14 -4.54 -8.74
N GLN A 86 14.96 -4.70 -9.34
CA GLN A 86 14.45 -6.01 -9.75
C GLN A 86 15.30 -6.62 -10.88
N ILE A 87 15.65 -5.81 -11.89
CA ILE A 87 16.56 -6.23 -12.98
C ILE A 87 17.92 -6.63 -12.42
N THR A 88 18.46 -5.84 -11.48
CA THR A 88 19.74 -6.14 -10.84
C THR A 88 19.70 -7.43 -10.03
N GLY A 89 18.62 -7.66 -9.27
CA GLY A 89 18.42 -8.88 -8.50
C GLY A 89 18.32 -10.11 -9.40
N LEU A 90 17.53 -10.03 -10.47
CA LEU A 90 17.41 -11.10 -11.46
C LEU A 90 18.74 -11.39 -12.16
N PHE A 91 19.48 -10.33 -12.54
CA PHE A 91 20.81 -10.46 -13.15
C PHE A 91 21.79 -11.19 -12.23
N ILE A 92 21.84 -10.82 -10.94
CA ILE A 92 22.68 -11.49 -9.96
C ILE A 92 22.24 -12.94 -9.78
N ALA A 93 20.93 -13.22 -9.67
CA ALA A 93 20.42 -14.58 -9.52
C ALA A 93 20.84 -15.49 -10.69
N VAL A 94 20.64 -15.05 -11.94
CA VAL A 94 21.05 -15.83 -13.12
C VAL A 94 22.57 -16.02 -13.17
N TYR A 95 23.33 -14.97 -12.85
CA TYR A 95 24.79 -15.07 -12.76
C TYR A 95 25.25 -16.11 -11.74
N LEU A 96 24.62 -16.15 -10.56
CA LEU A 96 24.95 -17.14 -9.54
C LEU A 96 24.56 -18.55 -9.99
N ILE A 97 23.38 -18.73 -10.59
CA ILE A 97 22.94 -20.03 -11.14
C ILE A 97 23.92 -20.54 -12.21
N ALA A 98 24.43 -19.65 -13.07
CA ALA A 98 25.38 -20.02 -14.11
C ALA A 98 26.78 -20.40 -13.57
N LYS A 99 27.14 -19.92 -12.37
CA LYS A 99 28.50 -20.05 -11.81
C LYS A 99 28.61 -21.07 -10.67
N PHE A 100 27.53 -21.30 -9.93
CA PHE A 100 27.49 -22.21 -8.78
C PHE A 100 26.81 -23.54 -9.13
N ALA A 101 27.15 -24.61 -8.40
CA ALA A 101 26.61 -25.95 -8.64
C ALA A 101 25.10 -26.02 -8.29
N PRO A 102 24.33 -26.96 -8.86
CA PRO A 102 22.88 -27.07 -8.64
C PRO A 102 22.46 -27.20 -7.16
N GLU A 103 23.36 -27.71 -6.32
CA GLU A 103 23.15 -27.93 -4.89
C GLU A 103 23.09 -26.60 -4.10
N ASP A 104 23.71 -25.54 -4.61
CA ASP A 104 23.76 -24.20 -4.00
C ASP A 104 22.61 -23.27 -4.46
N ILE A 105 21.77 -23.72 -5.41
CA ILE A 105 20.65 -22.91 -5.96
C ILE A 105 19.65 -22.52 -4.88
N LYS A 106 19.43 -23.40 -3.87
CA LYS A 106 18.56 -23.07 -2.72
C LYS A 106 19.14 -21.94 -1.88
N LEU A 107 20.47 -21.92 -1.67
CA LEU A 107 21.15 -20.81 -0.99
C LEU A 107 21.14 -19.52 -1.83
N ALA A 108 21.15 -19.63 -3.16
CA ALA A 108 21.08 -18.46 -4.05
C ALA A 108 19.75 -17.67 -3.97
N SER A 109 18.71 -18.24 -3.35
CA SER A 109 17.46 -17.53 -3.08
C SER A 109 17.54 -16.58 -1.86
N GLU A 110 18.55 -16.77 -1.00
CA GLU A 110 18.75 -15.94 0.17
C GLU A 110 19.55 -14.67 -0.16
N PRO A 111 19.05 -13.46 0.17
CA PRO A 111 19.75 -12.21 -0.17
C PRO A 111 21.17 -12.11 0.38
N VAL A 112 21.44 -12.68 1.56
CA VAL A 112 22.78 -12.66 2.17
C VAL A 112 23.79 -13.36 1.27
N HIS A 113 23.44 -14.55 0.76
CA HIS A 113 24.29 -15.31 -0.16
C HIS A 113 24.41 -14.61 -1.51
N GLN A 114 23.35 -13.95 -2.01
CA GLN A 114 23.42 -13.16 -3.24
C GLN A 114 24.42 -12.00 -3.13
N PHE A 115 24.35 -11.22 -2.04
CA PHE A 115 25.27 -10.10 -1.83
C PHE A 115 26.69 -10.58 -1.54
N LEU A 116 26.86 -11.63 -0.73
CA LEU A 116 28.16 -12.20 -0.40
C LEU A 116 28.88 -12.72 -1.64
N GLY A 117 28.20 -13.52 -2.48
CA GLY A 117 28.79 -14.09 -3.69
C GLY A 117 29.25 -13.04 -4.71
N VAL A 118 28.63 -11.86 -4.70
CA VAL A 118 29.08 -10.70 -5.51
C VAL A 118 30.23 -9.96 -4.83
N TYR A 119 30.14 -9.71 -3.51
CA TYR A 119 31.18 -8.97 -2.79
C TYR A 119 32.50 -9.72 -2.71
N GLU A 120 32.50 -11.04 -2.61
CA GLU A 120 33.73 -11.85 -2.63
C GLU A 120 34.50 -11.74 -3.94
N GLN A 121 33.84 -11.35 -5.05
CA GLN A 121 34.53 -11.05 -6.31
C GLN A 121 35.25 -9.69 -6.25
N MET A 122 34.78 -8.78 -5.40
CA MET A 122 35.25 -7.38 -5.33
C MET A 122 36.30 -7.16 -4.24
N MET A 123 36.29 -7.96 -3.17
CA MET A 123 37.06 -7.70 -1.95
C MET A 123 37.33 -8.97 -1.14
N PRO A 124 38.28 -8.95 -0.18
CA PRO A 124 38.56 -10.10 0.68
C PRO A 124 37.32 -10.56 1.45
N GLY A 125 37.20 -11.88 1.64
CA GLY A 125 36.00 -12.51 2.21
C GLY A 125 35.54 -11.96 3.56
N TRP A 126 36.47 -11.59 4.46
CA TRP A 126 36.11 -10.99 5.74
C TRP A 126 35.38 -9.64 5.58
N LEU A 127 35.81 -8.81 4.63
CA LEU A 127 35.21 -7.51 4.36
C LEU A 127 33.88 -7.67 3.61
N ALA A 128 33.83 -8.60 2.64
CA ALA A 128 32.62 -8.96 1.92
C ALA A 128 31.50 -9.40 2.87
N MET A 129 31.81 -10.34 3.77
CA MET A 129 30.89 -10.81 4.80
C MET A 129 30.41 -9.68 5.71
N THR A 130 31.34 -8.86 6.21
CA THR A 130 31.02 -7.75 7.11
C THR A 130 30.07 -6.76 6.46
N LEU A 131 30.35 -6.34 5.22
CA LEU A 131 29.50 -5.39 4.48
C LEU A 131 28.16 -5.99 4.08
N ALA A 132 28.11 -7.28 3.72
CA ALA A 132 26.87 -7.98 3.41
C ALA A 132 25.96 -8.04 4.65
N VAL A 133 26.50 -8.39 5.81
CA VAL A 133 25.75 -8.42 7.08
C VAL A 133 25.25 -7.02 7.44
N ILE A 134 26.10 -5.99 7.40
CA ILE A 134 25.68 -4.60 7.68
C ILE A 134 24.54 -4.18 6.75
N LEU A 135 24.69 -4.41 5.44
CA LEU A 135 23.67 -4.06 4.45
C LEU A 135 22.34 -4.78 4.72
N VAL A 136 22.40 -6.09 4.97
CA VAL A 136 21.20 -6.91 5.21
C VAL A 136 20.53 -6.46 6.51
N VAL A 137 21.27 -6.30 7.60
CA VAL A 137 20.71 -5.88 8.90
C VAL A 137 20.05 -4.51 8.78
N ILE A 138 20.70 -3.52 8.17
CA ILE A 138 20.10 -2.18 7.97
C ILE A 138 18.82 -2.27 7.13
N SER A 139 18.86 -3.05 6.04
CA SER A 139 17.71 -3.23 5.15
C SER A 139 16.53 -3.90 5.86
N GLN A 140 16.81 -4.95 6.64
CA GLN A 140 15.80 -5.71 7.39
C GLN A 140 15.20 -4.86 8.51
N ILE A 141 16.01 -4.11 9.26
CA ILE A 141 15.50 -3.19 10.29
C ILE A 141 14.54 -2.18 9.66
N LYS A 142 14.93 -1.54 8.56
CA LYS A 142 14.08 -0.55 7.89
C LYS A 142 12.72 -1.15 7.49
N ILE A 143 12.73 -2.28 6.79
CA ILE A 143 11.50 -2.91 6.28
C ILE A 143 10.63 -3.41 7.43
N ASN A 144 11.21 -4.06 8.45
CA ASN A 144 10.44 -4.61 9.56
C ASN A 144 9.83 -3.53 10.45
N VAL A 145 10.55 -2.41 10.68
CA VAL A 145 10.01 -1.27 11.41
C VAL A 145 8.82 -0.67 10.67
N THR A 146 8.92 -0.50 9.35
CA THR A 146 7.79 -0.05 8.53
C THR A 146 6.62 -1.02 8.62
N ASN A 147 6.83 -2.32 8.44
CA ASN A 147 5.76 -3.32 8.49
C ASN A 147 5.04 -3.32 9.84
N ALA A 148 5.78 -3.17 10.94
CA ALA A 148 5.21 -3.03 12.29
C ALA A 148 4.44 -1.71 12.45
N TYR A 149 4.97 -0.61 11.89
CA TYR A 149 4.32 0.70 11.91
C TYR A 149 2.97 0.66 11.18
N CYS A 150 2.95 0.23 9.91
CA CYS A 150 1.75 0.21 9.07
C CYS A 150 0.72 -0.80 9.60
N GLY A 151 1.16 -1.99 9.99
CA GLY A 151 0.29 -3.02 10.57
C GLY A 151 -0.40 -2.55 11.85
N SER A 152 0.36 -1.95 12.78
CA SER A 152 -0.23 -1.43 14.03
C SER A 152 -1.28 -0.33 13.78
N LEU A 153 -1.03 0.56 12.82
CA LEU A 153 -1.97 1.63 12.46
C LEU A 153 -3.25 1.07 11.82
N ALA A 154 -3.13 0.09 10.91
CA ALA A 154 -4.28 -0.57 10.28
C ALA A 154 -5.14 -1.31 11.31
N TRP A 155 -4.51 -2.07 12.22
CA TRP A 155 -5.21 -2.75 13.31
C TRP A 155 -5.89 -1.79 14.26
N THR A 156 -5.20 -0.71 14.66
CA THR A 156 -5.76 0.32 15.54
C THR A 156 -7.02 0.93 14.92
N ASN A 157 -6.95 1.34 13.65
CA ASN A 157 -8.08 1.94 12.95
C ASN A 157 -9.25 0.98 12.77
N SER A 158 -8.97 -0.29 12.47
CA SER A 158 -10.00 -1.32 12.29
C SER A 158 -10.68 -1.64 13.62
N TYR A 159 -9.91 -1.83 14.68
CA TYR A 159 -10.42 -2.13 16.02
C TYR A 159 -11.24 -0.97 16.58
N THR A 160 -10.74 0.27 16.49
CA THR A 160 -11.49 1.45 16.93
C THR A 160 -12.77 1.63 16.13
N ARG A 161 -12.78 1.30 14.83
CA ARG A 161 -14.00 1.36 14.02
C ARG A 161 -15.06 0.34 14.45
N VAL A 162 -14.66 -0.87 14.80
CA VAL A 162 -15.59 -1.96 15.16
C VAL A 162 -16.06 -1.84 16.60
N THR A 163 -15.16 -1.52 17.52
CA THR A 163 -15.43 -1.53 18.97
C THR A 163 -15.78 -0.15 19.53
N LYS A 164 -15.55 0.93 18.76
CA LYS A 164 -15.59 2.32 19.24
C LYS A 164 -14.66 2.57 20.45
N HIS A 165 -13.65 1.73 20.64
CA HIS A 165 -12.70 1.85 21.73
C HIS A 165 -11.27 2.00 21.19
N HIS A 166 -10.46 2.82 21.85
CA HIS A 166 -9.07 3.05 21.48
C HIS A 166 -8.14 2.65 22.64
N PRO A 167 -7.62 1.40 22.66
CA PRO A 167 -6.77 0.90 23.73
C PRO A 167 -5.31 1.41 23.64
N GLY A 168 -5.00 2.26 22.66
CA GLY A 168 -3.65 2.75 22.37
C GLY A 168 -2.90 1.89 21.35
N ARG A 169 -2.00 2.55 20.60
CA ARG A 169 -1.28 1.93 19.48
C ARG A 169 -0.34 0.79 19.90
N MET A 170 0.25 0.86 21.09
CA MET A 170 1.25 -0.12 21.57
C MET A 170 0.70 -1.55 21.60
N VAL A 171 -0.57 -1.71 21.98
CA VAL A 171 -1.24 -3.03 22.00
C VAL A 171 -1.20 -3.68 20.61
N PHE A 172 -1.48 -2.91 19.56
CA PHE A 172 -1.47 -3.39 18.19
C PHE A 172 -0.07 -3.60 17.62
N VAL A 173 0.93 -2.88 18.11
CA VAL A 173 2.33 -3.17 17.77
C VAL A 173 2.72 -4.55 18.31
N ILE A 174 2.42 -4.84 19.57
CA ILE A 174 2.72 -6.14 20.19
C ILE A 174 1.94 -7.25 19.49
N PHE A 175 0.65 -7.05 19.23
CA PHE A 175 -0.18 -8.03 18.51
C PHE A 175 0.36 -8.33 17.09
N ASN A 176 0.73 -7.29 16.34
CA ASN A 176 1.25 -7.46 14.99
C ASN A 176 2.61 -8.17 15.00
N LEU A 177 3.50 -7.83 15.95
CA LEU A 177 4.80 -8.48 16.09
C LEU A 177 4.67 -9.95 16.50
N ALA A 178 3.77 -10.26 17.44
CA ALA A 178 3.49 -11.63 17.86
C ALA A 178 2.94 -12.47 16.71
N THR A 179 2.03 -11.91 15.91
CA THR A 179 1.51 -12.57 14.70
C THR A 179 2.61 -12.81 13.68
N ALA A 180 3.46 -11.82 13.43
CA ALA A 180 4.60 -11.95 12.52
C ALA A 180 5.59 -13.03 12.99
N LEU A 181 5.91 -13.06 14.29
CA LEU A 181 6.80 -14.08 14.86
C LEU A 181 6.21 -15.49 14.72
N LEU A 182 4.92 -15.66 15.04
CA LEU A 182 4.21 -16.93 14.90
C LEU A 182 4.21 -17.41 13.44
N LEU A 183 3.95 -16.52 12.48
CA LEU A 183 3.99 -16.88 11.06
C LEU A 183 5.39 -17.31 10.61
N MET A 184 6.45 -16.68 11.15
CA MET A 184 7.83 -17.07 10.85
C MET A 184 8.20 -18.42 11.47
N GLU A 185 7.76 -18.72 12.69
CA GLU A 185 7.98 -20.02 13.36
C GLU A 185 7.26 -21.18 12.64
N LEU A 186 6.10 -20.90 12.02
CA LEU A 186 5.32 -21.89 11.27
C LEU A 186 5.84 -22.19 9.85
N SER A 187 7.09 -21.83 9.53
CA SER A 187 7.76 -22.14 8.25
C SER A 187 6.98 -21.64 7.02
N MET A 188 6.73 -20.32 6.98
CA MET A 188 6.00 -19.62 5.92
C MET A 188 6.47 -19.92 4.46
N PHE A 189 7.70 -20.41 4.27
CA PHE A 189 8.31 -20.65 2.95
C PHE A 189 7.54 -21.62 2.06
N GLU A 190 6.91 -22.67 2.62
CA GLU A 190 6.12 -23.61 1.81
C GLU A 190 4.77 -23.02 1.37
N PHE A 191 4.27 -22.01 2.09
CA PHE A 191 2.96 -21.41 1.84
C PHE A 191 3.03 -20.02 1.17
N LEU A 192 4.25 -19.47 1.06
CA LEU A 192 4.53 -18.12 0.55
C LEU A 192 3.92 -17.87 -0.83
N ASN A 193 4.12 -18.77 -1.80
CA ASN A 193 3.61 -18.57 -3.16
C ASN A 193 2.07 -18.50 -3.22
N ASN A 194 1.38 -19.35 -2.45
CA ASN A 194 -0.07 -19.35 -2.38
C ASN A 194 -0.61 -18.11 -1.64
N ILE A 195 0.03 -17.71 -0.55
CA ILE A 195 -0.33 -16.48 0.17
C ILE A 195 -0.10 -15.25 -0.71
N LEU A 196 1.05 -15.15 -1.39
CA LEU A 196 1.37 -14.00 -2.23
C LEU A 196 0.38 -13.87 -3.39
N GLY A 197 0.03 -14.99 -4.04
CA GLY A 197 -0.97 -14.99 -5.11
C GLY A 197 -2.34 -14.53 -4.60
N PHE A 198 -2.80 -15.07 -3.47
CA PHE A 198 -4.04 -14.61 -2.83
C PHE A 198 -4.00 -13.13 -2.45
N TYR A 199 -2.92 -12.70 -1.80
CA TYR A 199 -2.72 -11.32 -1.33
C TYR A 199 -2.64 -10.32 -2.49
N ALA A 200 -1.98 -10.68 -3.59
CA ALA A 200 -1.88 -9.85 -4.79
C ALA A 200 -3.26 -9.51 -5.36
N ASN A 201 -4.16 -10.49 -5.44
CA ASN A 201 -5.52 -10.28 -5.94
C ASN A 201 -6.31 -9.29 -5.06
N CYS A 202 -6.20 -9.40 -3.73
CA CYS A 202 -6.79 -8.43 -2.79
C CYS A 202 -6.20 -7.03 -2.93
N GLY A 203 -4.86 -6.92 -3.02
CA GLY A 203 -4.16 -5.65 -3.16
C GLY A 203 -4.53 -4.92 -4.45
N ILE A 204 -4.62 -5.65 -5.56
CA ILE A 204 -5.02 -5.11 -6.88
C ILE A 204 -6.48 -4.66 -6.85
N ALA A 205 -7.39 -5.50 -6.33
CA ALA A 205 -8.80 -5.15 -6.22
C ALA A 205 -8.99 -3.82 -5.47
N TRP A 206 -8.28 -3.65 -4.35
CA TRP A 206 -8.29 -2.42 -3.57
C TRP A 206 -7.72 -1.21 -4.32
N ILE A 207 -6.49 -1.30 -4.83
CA ILE A 207 -5.83 -0.14 -5.45
C ILE A 207 -6.52 0.30 -6.75
N VAL A 208 -7.00 -0.65 -7.55
CA VAL A 208 -7.73 -0.33 -8.79
C VAL A 208 -9.09 0.27 -8.47
N THR A 209 -9.77 -0.20 -7.43
CA THR A 209 -11.02 0.45 -6.97
C THR A 209 -10.77 1.91 -6.58
N VAL A 210 -9.73 2.18 -5.78
CA VAL A 210 -9.37 3.55 -5.37
C VAL A 210 -8.98 4.40 -6.59
N ALA A 211 -8.12 3.88 -7.46
CA ALA A 211 -7.68 4.57 -8.66
C ALA A 211 -8.84 4.87 -9.62
N THR A 212 -9.79 3.93 -9.77
CA THR A 212 -10.98 4.10 -10.61
C THR A 212 -11.93 5.13 -10.01
N ASP A 213 -12.14 5.13 -8.69
CA ASP A 213 -12.97 6.13 -8.04
C ASP A 213 -12.40 7.55 -8.26
N ILE A 214 -11.09 7.71 -8.12
CA ILE A 214 -10.42 8.99 -8.35
C ILE A 214 -10.47 9.37 -9.84
N ALA A 215 -10.05 8.50 -10.75
CA ALA A 215 -9.94 8.84 -12.16
C ALA A 215 -11.32 9.02 -12.83
N VAL A 216 -12.25 8.09 -12.56
CA VAL A 216 -13.54 8.03 -13.24
C VAL A 216 -14.63 8.71 -12.42
N ASN A 217 -14.91 8.26 -11.20
CA ASN A 217 -16.06 8.76 -10.44
C ASN A 217 -15.92 10.23 -10.06
N LYS A 218 -14.71 10.66 -9.73
CA LYS A 218 -14.40 12.05 -9.32
C LYS A 218 -14.19 12.98 -10.52
N TYR A 219 -13.34 12.62 -11.49
CA TYR A 219 -13.00 13.56 -12.58
C TYR A 219 -13.85 13.42 -13.84
N VAL A 220 -14.27 12.21 -14.22
CA VAL A 220 -15.07 11.99 -15.44
C VAL A 220 -16.56 12.13 -15.15
N LEU A 221 -17.09 11.34 -14.21
CA LEU A 221 -18.50 11.32 -13.86
C LEU A 221 -18.91 12.47 -12.92
N LYS A 222 -17.94 13.06 -12.21
CA LYS A 222 -18.15 14.18 -11.26
C LYS A 222 -19.17 13.86 -10.15
N ILE A 223 -19.27 12.59 -9.77
CA ILE A 223 -20.15 12.11 -8.69
C ILE A 223 -19.40 12.12 -7.35
N SER A 224 -18.13 11.72 -7.34
CA SER A 224 -17.31 11.69 -6.13
C SER A 224 -16.80 13.09 -5.77
N PRO A 225 -16.85 13.52 -4.50
CA PRO A 225 -16.37 14.83 -4.06
C PRO A 225 -14.90 15.08 -4.42
N LYS A 226 -14.58 16.30 -4.86
CA LYS A 226 -13.21 16.66 -5.23
C LYS A 226 -12.27 16.64 -4.03
N VAL A 227 -12.73 17.20 -2.91
CA VAL A 227 -11.98 17.18 -1.65
C VAL A 227 -12.21 15.83 -0.97
N PRO A 228 -11.15 15.05 -0.68
CA PRO A 228 -11.29 13.82 0.09
C PRO A 228 -11.61 14.16 1.53
N GLU A 229 -12.65 13.54 2.07
CA GLU A 229 -13.04 13.66 3.47
C GLU A 229 -12.65 12.38 4.22
N TYR A 230 -12.20 12.53 5.46
CA TYR A 230 -11.76 11.41 6.32
C TYR A 230 -12.37 11.46 7.72
N ARG A 231 -12.91 12.62 8.13
CA ARG A 231 -13.47 12.80 9.47
C ARG A 231 -14.73 11.94 9.63
N ARG A 232 -14.84 11.24 10.76
CA ARG A 232 -15.89 10.21 10.93
C ARG A 232 -17.31 10.75 10.95
N GLY A 233 -17.55 11.95 11.50
CA GLY A 233 -18.88 12.55 11.55
C GLY A 233 -19.44 12.93 10.17
N MET A 234 -18.55 13.11 9.18
CA MET A 234 -18.88 13.52 7.82
C MET A 234 -19.10 12.35 6.86
N LEU A 235 -18.74 11.12 7.26
CA LEU A 235 -18.78 9.95 6.40
C LEU A 235 -19.80 8.91 6.89
N TYR A 236 -20.37 8.16 5.95
CA TYR A 236 -21.14 6.97 6.28
C TYR A 236 -20.22 5.87 6.83
N ALA A 237 -20.77 5.03 7.70
CA ALA A 237 -20.04 3.90 8.25
C ALA A 237 -19.60 2.91 7.17
N VAL A 238 -20.35 2.76 6.07
CA VAL A 238 -19.98 1.94 4.91
C VAL A 238 -20.36 2.70 3.64
N ASN A 239 -19.40 2.84 2.73
CA ASN A 239 -19.67 3.31 1.37
C ASN A 239 -19.86 2.08 0.45
N PRO A 240 -21.07 1.84 -0.08
CA PRO A 240 -21.37 0.71 -0.95
C PRO A 240 -20.55 0.72 -2.24
N VAL A 241 -20.10 1.89 -2.74
CA VAL A 241 -19.29 2.01 -3.95
C VAL A 241 -17.95 1.29 -3.77
N GLY A 242 -17.15 1.73 -2.80
CA GLY A 242 -15.84 1.14 -2.54
C GLY A 242 -15.95 -0.29 -2.00
N PHE A 243 -16.83 -0.53 -1.02
CA PHE A 243 -16.92 -1.82 -0.35
C PHE A 243 -17.34 -2.93 -1.32
N THR A 244 -18.41 -2.72 -2.09
CA THR A 244 -18.90 -3.72 -3.05
C THR A 244 -17.88 -3.98 -4.16
N SER A 245 -17.19 -2.94 -4.64
CA SER A 245 -16.20 -3.07 -5.70
C SER A 245 -15.00 -3.90 -5.27
N VAL A 246 -14.45 -3.64 -4.08
CA VAL A 246 -13.33 -4.42 -3.54
C VAL A 246 -13.76 -5.86 -3.27
N VAL A 247 -14.90 -6.09 -2.63
CA VAL A 247 -15.37 -7.45 -2.28
C VAL A 247 -15.66 -8.28 -3.53
N LEU A 248 -16.35 -7.73 -4.52
CA LEU A 248 -16.63 -8.44 -5.77
C LEU A 248 -15.38 -8.67 -6.60
N SER A 249 -14.51 -7.66 -6.73
CA SER A 249 -13.25 -7.78 -7.48
C SER A 249 -12.32 -8.82 -6.86
N ALA A 250 -12.06 -8.72 -5.55
CA ALA A 250 -11.22 -9.68 -4.83
C ALA A 250 -11.85 -11.08 -4.86
N GLY A 251 -13.16 -11.20 -4.56
CA GLY A 251 -13.86 -12.48 -4.53
C GLY A 251 -13.81 -13.21 -5.87
N ILE A 252 -14.17 -12.55 -6.97
CA ILE A 252 -14.14 -13.15 -8.31
C ILE A 252 -12.72 -13.51 -8.71
N SER A 253 -11.76 -12.61 -8.47
CA SER A 253 -10.35 -12.85 -8.80
C SER A 253 -9.76 -14.03 -8.03
N ILE A 254 -10.05 -14.15 -6.73
CA ILE A 254 -9.61 -15.28 -5.90
C ILE A 254 -10.23 -16.60 -6.38
N LEU A 255 -11.52 -16.60 -6.76
CA LEU A 255 -12.14 -17.79 -7.33
C LEU A 255 -11.45 -18.24 -8.62
N VAL A 256 -11.08 -17.29 -9.49
CA VAL A 256 -10.28 -17.57 -10.71
C VAL A 256 -8.90 -18.10 -10.35
N PHE A 257 -8.24 -17.53 -9.34
CA PHE A 257 -6.91 -17.96 -8.88
C PHE A 257 -6.91 -19.41 -8.36
N PHE A 258 -7.99 -19.86 -7.72
CA PHE A 258 -8.17 -21.25 -7.30
C PHE A 258 -8.70 -22.18 -8.40
N GLY A 259 -8.82 -21.70 -9.64
CA GLY A 259 -9.17 -22.52 -10.80
C GLY A 259 -10.67 -22.71 -11.05
N ALA A 260 -11.55 -22.00 -10.34
CA ALA A 260 -13.01 -22.13 -10.54
C ALA A 260 -13.46 -21.77 -11.97
N ALA A 261 -12.68 -20.97 -12.69
CA ALA A 261 -12.92 -20.58 -14.09
C ALA A 261 -12.07 -21.37 -15.11
N GLY A 262 -11.39 -22.43 -14.67
CA GLY A 262 -10.51 -23.27 -15.50
C GLY A 262 -9.04 -22.83 -15.52
N GLU A 263 -8.16 -23.77 -15.87
CA GLU A 263 -6.69 -23.61 -15.84
C GLU A 263 -6.18 -22.51 -16.78
N TRP A 264 -6.89 -22.24 -17.89
CA TRP A 264 -6.53 -21.19 -18.82
C TRP A 264 -6.60 -19.79 -18.20
N LEU A 265 -7.61 -19.52 -17.37
CA LEU A 265 -7.85 -18.18 -16.81
C LEU A 265 -7.10 -17.95 -15.49
N GLN A 266 -6.67 -19.04 -14.84
CA GLN A 266 -6.00 -19.01 -13.54
C GLN A 266 -4.80 -18.03 -13.47
N PRO A 267 -3.88 -17.99 -14.46
CA PRO A 267 -2.76 -17.04 -14.45
C PRO A 267 -3.18 -15.58 -14.61
N TYR A 268 -4.39 -15.34 -15.11
CA TYR A 268 -4.96 -14.02 -15.38
C TYR A 268 -5.85 -13.52 -14.24
N SER A 269 -5.89 -14.20 -13.09
CA SER A 269 -6.66 -13.74 -11.92
C SER A 269 -6.40 -12.27 -11.55
N PRO A 270 -5.16 -11.74 -11.62
CA PRO A 270 -4.90 -10.33 -11.33
C PRO A 270 -5.59 -9.40 -12.32
N LEU A 271 -5.61 -9.76 -13.61
CA LEU A 271 -6.27 -8.99 -14.65
C LEU A 271 -7.79 -8.99 -14.46
N VAL A 272 -8.36 -10.11 -14.03
CA VAL A 272 -9.78 -10.18 -13.66
C VAL A 272 -10.09 -9.20 -12.52
N ALA A 273 -9.24 -9.10 -11.49
CA ALA A 273 -9.42 -8.12 -10.42
C ALA A 273 -9.45 -6.68 -10.97
N VAL A 274 -8.51 -6.34 -11.87
CA VAL A 274 -8.45 -5.02 -12.51
C VAL A 274 -9.74 -4.71 -13.25
N VAL A 275 -10.19 -5.61 -14.13
CA VAL A 275 -11.37 -5.40 -14.97
C VAL A 275 -12.63 -5.27 -14.11
N VAL A 276 -12.82 -6.16 -13.13
CA VAL A 276 -14.00 -6.12 -12.25
C VAL A 276 -14.01 -4.82 -11.42
N ALA A 277 -12.88 -4.45 -10.81
CA ALA A 277 -12.82 -3.21 -10.03
C ALA A 277 -13.07 -1.97 -10.92
N PHE A 278 -12.51 -1.94 -12.12
CA PHE A 278 -12.68 -0.83 -13.06
C PHE A 278 -14.14 -0.66 -13.53
N VAL A 279 -14.91 -1.75 -13.65
CA VAL A 279 -16.31 -1.72 -14.11
C VAL A 279 -17.29 -1.51 -12.94
N VAL A 280 -17.11 -2.23 -11.84
CA VAL A 280 -18.04 -2.20 -10.71
C VAL A 280 -17.99 -0.86 -9.98
N THR A 281 -16.81 -0.24 -9.87
CA THR A 281 -16.63 1.03 -9.14
C THR A 281 -17.47 2.17 -9.72
N PRO A 282 -17.46 2.44 -11.04
CA PRO A 282 -18.34 3.44 -11.64
C PRO A 282 -19.80 3.03 -11.68
N ALA A 283 -20.08 1.74 -11.95
CA ALA A 283 -21.45 1.24 -11.97
C ALA A 283 -22.16 1.47 -10.62
N MET A 284 -21.48 1.19 -9.51
CA MET A 284 -22.01 1.41 -8.17
C MET A 284 -22.14 2.90 -7.84
N ALA A 285 -21.20 3.75 -8.26
CA ALA A 285 -21.31 5.20 -8.04
C ALA A 285 -22.52 5.79 -8.78
N VAL A 286 -22.79 5.35 -10.01
CA VAL A 286 -23.98 5.72 -10.78
C VAL A 286 -25.25 5.19 -10.13
N ALA A 287 -25.26 3.90 -9.74
CA ALA A 287 -26.42 3.27 -9.09
C ALA A 287 -26.81 3.96 -7.77
N THR A 288 -25.82 4.38 -7.00
CA THR A 288 -26.01 5.09 -5.72
C THR A 288 -26.17 6.60 -5.87
N LYS A 289 -26.01 7.14 -7.09
CA LYS A 289 -26.07 8.57 -7.41
C LYS A 289 -25.19 9.45 -6.53
N GLY A 290 -24.09 8.89 -6.00
CA GLY A 290 -23.17 9.59 -5.10
C GLY A 290 -23.66 9.82 -3.66
N GLY A 291 -24.85 9.36 -3.29
CA GLY A 291 -25.45 9.64 -1.98
C GLY A 291 -24.73 9.06 -0.77
N TYR A 292 -23.68 8.26 -0.96
CA TYR A 292 -22.90 7.63 0.12
C TYR A 292 -21.45 8.14 0.22
N TYR A 293 -21.06 9.16 -0.55
CA TYR A 293 -19.72 9.75 -0.42
C TYR A 293 -19.60 10.64 0.82
N LEU A 294 -20.61 11.47 1.07
CA LEU A 294 -20.66 12.38 2.21
C LEU A 294 -22.01 12.21 2.92
N ARG A 295 -21.95 12.10 4.24
CA ARG A 295 -23.13 12.11 5.10
C ARG A 295 -23.64 13.53 5.33
N ARG A 296 -22.74 14.52 5.19
CA ARG A 296 -22.98 15.94 5.38
C ARG A 296 -22.10 16.77 4.45
N ASP A 297 -22.61 17.92 4.03
CA ASP A 297 -21.88 18.88 3.20
C ASP A 297 -21.11 19.94 4.02
N SER A 298 -21.41 20.05 5.31
CA SER A 298 -20.77 20.99 6.24
C SER A 298 -20.48 20.34 7.59
N ASP A 299 -19.30 20.63 8.11
CA ASP A 299 -18.81 20.25 9.44
C ASP A 299 -19.38 21.14 10.57
N GLY A 300 -20.15 22.18 10.22
CA GLY A 300 -20.79 23.09 11.16
C GLY A 300 -19.84 24.10 11.80
N ILE A 301 -18.61 24.23 11.30
CA ILE A 301 -17.62 25.18 11.78
C ILE A 301 -17.53 26.33 10.77
N ASP A 302 -17.67 27.57 11.22
CA ASP A 302 -17.58 28.77 10.38
C ASP A 302 -16.14 29.27 10.26
N LEU A 303 -15.23 28.35 9.93
CA LEU A 303 -13.82 28.63 9.67
C LEU A 303 -13.41 28.01 8.32
N PRO A 304 -12.52 28.69 7.56
CA PRO A 304 -12.09 28.17 6.28
C PRO A 304 -11.25 26.90 6.47
N MET A 305 -11.66 25.81 5.81
CA MET A 305 -10.93 24.54 5.84
C MET A 305 -9.56 24.61 5.13
N PHE A 306 -9.39 25.55 4.20
CA PHE A 306 -8.16 25.74 3.45
C PHE A 306 -7.64 27.16 3.56
N ASP A 307 -6.31 27.29 3.56
CA ASP A 307 -5.61 28.57 3.46
C ASP A 307 -5.71 29.19 2.05
N GLU A 308 -5.14 30.39 1.89
CA GLU A 308 -5.08 31.11 0.61
C GLU A 308 -4.28 30.39 -0.50
N HIS A 309 -3.55 29.33 -0.16
CA HIS A 309 -2.75 28.51 -1.06
C HIS A 309 -3.39 27.15 -1.36
N GLY A 310 -4.56 26.86 -0.76
CA GLY A 310 -5.28 25.60 -0.89
C GLY A 310 -4.70 24.46 -0.05
N ASN A 311 -3.90 24.76 0.97
CA ASN A 311 -3.45 23.79 1.98
C ASN A 311 -4.45 23.74 3.15
N PRO A 312 -4.48 22.65 3.93
CA PRO A 312 -5.29 22.58 5.15
C PRO A 312 -4.99 23.77 6.08
N SER A 313 -6.03 24.37 6.65
CA SER A 313 -5.88 25.48 7.59
C SER A 313 -5.12 25.04 8.85
N GLY A 314 -4.10 25.83 9.23
CA GLY A 314 -3.33 25.62 10.46
C GLY A 314 -3.95 26.27 11.71
N GLU A 315 -5.19 26.75 11.62
CA GLU A 315 -5.90 27.28 12.80
C GLU A 315 -6.19 26.16 13.79
N MET A 316 -5.80 26.37 15.05
CA MET A 316 -5.96 25.38 16.13
C MET A 316 -7.27 25.59 16.87
N MET A 317 -7.94 24.49 17.22
CA MET A 317 -9.14 24.46 18.04
C MET A 317 -9.03 23.42 19.14
N THR A 318 -9.58 23.73 20.31
CA THR A 318 -9.62 22.81 21.45
C THR A 318 -10.79 21.85 21.34
N CYS A 319 -10.53 20.55 21.47
CA CYS A 319 -11.58 19.53 21.49
C CYS A 319 -12.35 19.56 22.82
N ASN A 320 -13.67 19.69 22.76
CA ASN A 320 -14.54 19.76 23.94
C ASN A 320 -14.55 18.46 24.79
N VAL A 321 -14.14 17.32 24.22
CA VAL A 321 -14.17 16.02 24.92
C VAL A 321 -12.83 15.71 25.58
N CYS A 322 -11.73 15.79 24.82
CA CYS A 322 -10.40 15.42 25.33
C CYS A 322 -9.55 16.61 25.80
N GLY A 323 -9.94 17.86 25.50
CA GLY A 323 -9.22 19.07 25.90
C GLY A 323 -7.95 19.38 25.12
N GLU A 324 -7.59 18.55 24.14
CA GLU A 324 -6.39 18.72 23.30
C GLU A 324 -6.67 19.66 22.12
N GLU A 325 -5.61 20.29 21.60
CA GLU A 325 -5.67 21.18 20.44
C GLU A 325 -5.43 20.40 19.13
N TYR A 326 -6.28 20.67 18.14
CA TYR A 326 -6.20 20.09 16.79
C TYR A 326 -6.36 21.17 15.73
N GLU A 327 -5.85 20.93 14.54
CA GLU A 327 -6.09 21.81 13.39
C GLU A 327 -7.58 21.78 13.00
N CYS A 328 -8.11 22.90 12.51
CA CYS A 328 -9.52 23.03 12.10
C CYS A 328 -9.99 21.91 11.14
N PRO A 329 -9.18 21.45 10.16
CA PRO A 329 -9.54 20.34 9.27
C PRO A 329 -9.76 18.99 9.96
N ASP A 330 -9.30 18.80 11.20
CA ASP A 330 -9.50 17.56 11.99
C ASP A 330 -10.75 17.59 12.88
N MET A 331 -11.46 18.71 12.89
CA MET A 331 -12.50 19.02 13.86
C MET A 331 -13.89 19.08 13.20
N ILE A 332 -14.94 18.82 13.99
CA ILE A 332 -16.34 18.94 13.59
C ILE A 332 -17.13 19.58 14.74
N ALA A 333 -18.14 20.40 14.44
CA ALA A 333 -19.04 20.94 15.46
C ALA A 333 -19.83 19.82 16.18
N THR A 334 -20.13 20.02 17.47
CA THR A 334 -20.97 19.10 18.25
C THR A 334 -22.37 19.68 18.47
N PRO A 335 -23.44 18.86 18.46
CA PRO A 335 -24.78 19.34 18.80
C PRO A 335 -24.95 19.58 20.31
N THR A 336 -24.04 19.07 21.15
CA THR A 336 -24.17 19.12 22.61
C THR A 336 -23.92 20.49 23.21
N VAL A 337 -23.01 21.28 22.61
CA VAL A 337 -22.61 22.60 23.11
C VAL A 337 -22.47 23.54 21.91
N THR A 338 -23.17 24.68 21.98
CA THR A 338 -23.12 25.71 20.95
C THR A 338 -21.69 26.20 20.74
N SER A 339 -21.23 26.23 19.48
CA SER A 339 -19.90 26.69 19.08
C SER A 339 -18.73 25.87 19.64
N ALA A 340 -18.97 24.64 20.10
CA ALA A 340 -17.91 23.71 20.47
C ALA A 340 -17.59 22.77 19.30
N ALA A 341 -16.33 22.33 19.24
CA ALA A 341 -15.85 21.37 18.26
C ALA A 341 -15.26 20.13 18.94
N VAL A 342 -15.32 19.00 18.24
CA VAL A 342 -14.84 17.70 18.70
C VAL A 342 -13.95 17.11 17.61
N CYS A 343 -12.84 16.51 18.01
CA CYS A 343 -11.92 15.89 17.07
C CYS A 343 -12.48 14.58 16.49
N SER A 344 -12.02 14.23 15.29
CA SER A 344 -12.43 13.01 14.58
C SER A 344 -12.23 11.73 15.43
N LEU A 345 -11.21 11.67 16.29
CA LEU A 345 -10.96 10.52 17.16
C LEU A 345 -12.04 10.38 18.25
N CYS A 346 -12.37 11.45 18.96
CA CYS A 346 -13.42 11.42 19.98
C CYS A 346 -14.78 11.03 19.38
N ILE A 347 -15.08 11.51 18.17
CA ILE A 347 -16.28 11.09 17.41
C ILE A 347 -16.20 9.60 17.05
N SER A 348 -15.02 9.08 16.70
CA SER A 348 -14.83 7.66 16.38
C SER A 348 -15.10 6.76 17.58
N THR A 349 -14.77 7.24 18.78
CA THR A 349 -14.94 6.50 20.05
C THR A 349 -16.27 6.79 20.75
N ASP A 350 -17.11 7.65 20.16
CA ASP A 350 -18.40 8.00 20.75
C ASP A 350 -19.40 6.85 20.61
N SER A 351 -19.57 6.09 21.70
CA SER A 351 -20.55 5.01 21.78
C SER A 351 -21.98 5.51 21.93
N SER A 352 -22.20 6.66 22.59
CA SER A 352 -23.55 7.22 22.78
C SER A 352 -24.08 7.88 21.51
N GLY A 353 -23.18 8.37 20.65
CA GLY A 353 -23.52 9.06 19.42
C GLY A 353 -24.00 10.50 19.64
N GLU A 354 -23.83 11.02 20.86
CA GLU A 354 -24.29 12.35 21.27
C GLU A 354 -23.50 13.47 20.58
N HIS A 355 -22.24 13.24 20.22
CA HIS A 355 -21.39 14.24 19.57
C HIS A 355 -21.50 14.22 18.04
N VAL A 356 -22.27 13.29 17.48
CA VAL A 356 -22.43 13.12 16.03
C VAL A 356 -23.58 13.99 15.53
N LEU A 357 -23.28 14.99 14.69
CA LEU A 357 -24.30 15.78 14.01
C LEU A 357 -25.25 14.88 13.18
N PRO A 358 -26.53 15.23 13.00
CA PRO A 358 -27.45 14.46 12.15
C PRO A 358 -26.98 14.43 10.68
N ALA A 359 -27.44 13.48 9.88
CA ALA A 359 -27.17 13.52 8.43
C ALA A 359 -27.89 14.71 7.80
N THR A 360 -27.35 15.27 6.71
CA THR A 360 -28.11 16.25 5.91
C THR A 360 -29.30 15.52 5.29
N GLU A 361 -30.51 16.07 5.39
CA GLU A 361 -31.68 15.52 4.69
C GLU A 361 -31.46 15.65 3.17
N ALA A 362 -31.71 14.55 2.45
CA ALA A 362 -31.41 14.41 1.02
C ALA A 362 -32.40 15.14 0.11
#